data_AF-A0A6S5TIH1-F1
#
_entry.id   AF-A0A6S5TIH1-F1
#
_cell.length_a   1.000
_cell.length_b   1.000
_cell.length_c   1.000
_cell.angle_alpha   90.00
_cell.angle_beta   90.00
_cell.angle_gamma   90.00
#
_symmetry.space_group_name_H-M   'P 1'
#
loop_
_entity.id
_entity.type
_entity.pdbx_description
1 polymer ?
#
loop_
_entity_poly.entity_id
_entity_poly.type
_entity_poly.pdbx_seq_one_letter_code
_entity_poly.pdbx_strand_id
1 'polypeptide(L)' 'MVLRDALYGLRRFDEFQRSLGIATNTLTRRLTDLVTASLLEHRPYQSNPPRFEYLLTEAGRDLRPVILTLMA' A
#
# COMPACT_ATOMS: atom_id res chain seq x y z
N MET A 1 -5.57 -1.22 -7.96
CA MET A 1 -5.93 -1.57 -6.56
C MET A 1 -4.70 -1.36 -5.71
N VAL A 2 -4.77 -0.69 -4.56
CA VAL A 2 -3.59 -0.32 -3.74
C VAL A 2 -2.70 -1.51 -3.43
N LEU A 3 -3.29 -2.63 -3.05
CA LEU A 3 -2.56 -3.82 -2.65
C LEU A 3 -1.85 -4.51 -3.82
N ARG A 4 -2.43 -4.44 -5.03
CA ARG A 4 -1.79 -4.91 -6.27
C ARG A 4 -0.55 -4.07 -6.59
N ASP A 5 -0.66 -2.77 -6.46
CA ASP A 5 0.43 -1.84 -6.71
C ASP A 5 1.57 -2.07 -5.72
N ALA A 6 1.23 -2.34 -4.45
CA ALA A 6 2.20 -2.69 -3.43
C ALA A 6 2.89 -4.04 -3.71
N LEU A 7 2.15 -5.02 -4.25
CA LEU A 7 2.71 -6.29 -4.74
C LEU A 7 3.65 -6.11 -5.95
N TYR A 8 3.41 -5.10 -6.80
CA TYR A 8 4.33 -4.71 -7.87
C TYR A 8 5.53 -3.90 -7.39
N GLY A 9 5.60 -3.61 -6.08
CA GLY A 9 6.72 -2.89 -5.48
C GLY A 9 6.56 -1.38 -5.44
N LEU A 10 5.36 -0.83 -5.71
CA LEU A 10 5.07 0.57 -5.39
C LEU A 10 5.07 0.72 -3.87
N ARG A 11 5.72 1.77 -3.38
CA ARG A 11 5.85 2.00 -1.94
C ARG A 11 5.45 3.40 -1.52
N ARG A 12 5.33 4.34 -2.46
CA ARG A 12 5.10 5.75 -2.12
C ARG A 12 3.66 6.15 -2.39
N PHE A 13 3.13 7.02 -1.55
CA PHE A 13 1.76 7.54 -1.71
C PHE A 13 1.52 8.14 -3.10
N ASP A 14 2.45 8.95 -3.59
CA ASP A 14 2.36 9.57 -4.92
C ASP A 14 2.32 8.53 -6.05
N GLU A 15 3.04 7.40 -5.91
CA GLU A 15 3.03 6.32 -6.88
C GLU A 15 1.66 5.64 -6.92
N PHE A 16 1.09 5.33 -5.74
CA PHE A 16 -0.26 4.79 -5.65
C PHE A 16 -1.28 5.75 -6.23
N GLN A 17 -1.19 7.04 -5.91
CA GLN A 17 -2.10 8.06 -6.42
C GLN A 17 -2.04 8.16 -7.95
N ARG A 18 -0.83 8.16 -8.53
CA ARG A 18 -0.63 8.20 -9.99
C ARG A 18 -1.12 6.91 -10.67
N SER A 19 -0.88 5.76 -10.05
CA SER A 19 -1.30 4.45 -10.57
C SER A 19 -2.82 4.28 -10.56
N LEU A 20 -3.48 4.69 -9.47
CA LEU A 20 -4.92 4.49 -9.28
C LEU A 20 -5.78 5.60 -9.87
N GLY A 21 -5.26 6.82 -9.99
CA GLY A 21 -6.03 7.99 -10.44
C GLY A 21 -7.21 8.35 -9.53
N ILE A 22 -7.22 7.87 -8.29
CA ILE A 22 -8.30 8.11 -7.32
C ILE A 22 -8.02 9.33 -6.44
N ALA A 23 -9.09 9.86 -5.83
CA ALA A 23 -8.97 10.92 -4.82
C ALA A 23 -8.05 10.50 -3.67
N THR A 24 -7.20 11.43 -3.21
CA THR A 24 -6.26 11.22 -2.10
C THR A 24 -6.94 10.75 -0.84
N ASN A 25 -8.12 11.27 -0.51
CA ASN A 25 -8.87 10.85 0.67
C ASN A 25 -9.27 9.36 0.63
N THR A 26 -9.71 8.88 -0.53
CA THR A 26 -10.04 7.46 -0.74
C THR A 26 -8.79 6.58 -0.67
N LEU A 27 -7.68 7.05 -1.25
CA LEU A 27 -6.40 6.35 -1.18
C LEU A 27 -5.89 6.23 0.25
N THR A 28 -5.90 7.34 1.01
CA THR A 28 -5.51 7.38 2.41
C THR A 28 -6.34 6.40 3.22
N ARG A 29 -7.68 6.41 3.08
CA ARG A 29 -8.53 5.47 3.81
C ARG A 29 -8.14 4.01 3.55
N ARG A 30 -7.96 3.65 2.28
CA ARG A 30 -7.57 2.28 1.89
C ARG A 30 -6.18 1.90 2.42
N LEU A 31 -5.20 2.80 2.33
CA LEU A 31 -3.87 2.57 2.88
C LEU A 31 -3.94 2.38 4.39
N THR A 32 -4.70 3.22 5.10
CA THR A 32 -4.93 3.07 6.53
C THR A 32 -5.57 1.74 6.87
N ASP A 33 -6.64 1.34 6.17
CA ASP A 33 -7.32 0.05 6.38
C ASP A 33 -6.33 -1.13 6.22
N LEU A 34 -5.46 -1.07 5.22
CA LEU A 34 -4.43 -2.09 4.97
C LEU A 34 -3.32 -2.09 6.03
N VAL A 35 -2.94 -0.92 6.55
CA VAL A 35 -1.99 -0.79 7.66
C VAL A 35 -2.59 -1.32 8.96
N THR A 36 -3.84 -0.97 9.25
CA THR A 36 -4.59 -1.48 10.40
C THR A 36 -4.76 -3.00 10.33
N ALA A 37 -4.98 -3.55 9.13
CA ALA A 37 -5.03 -5.00 8.90
C ALA A 37 -3.64 -5.69 8.95
N SER A 38 -2.56 -4.97 9.30
CA SER A 38 -1.18 -5.47 9.34
C SER A 38 -0.69 -6.05 7.99
N LEU A 39 -1.24 -5.57 6.87
CA LEU A 39 -0.85 -5.98 5.51
C LEU A 39 0.21 -5.07 4.90
N LEU A 40 0.16 -3.80 5.31
CA LEU A 40 1.14 -2.78 4.97
C LEU A 40 1.73 -2.20 6.25
N GLU A 41 2.98 -1.81 6.20
CA GLU A 41 3.65 -1.08 7.26
C GLU A 41 4.00 0.32 6.76
N HIS A 42 3.56 1.34 7.48
CA HIS A 42 3.89 2.72 7.17
C HIS A 42 5.17 3.11 7.91
N ARG A 43 6.29 3.12 7.19
CA ARG A 43 7.62 3.33 7.77
C ARG A 43 8.25 4.63 7.25
N PRO A 44 8.76 5.50 8.14
CA PRO A 44 9.65 6.57 7.71
C PRO A 44 10.99 5.98 7.27
N TYR A 45 11.38 6.22 6.02
CA TYR A 45 12.69 5.76 5.50
C TYR A 45 13.71 6.90 5.40
N GLN A 46 13.24 8.14 5.43
CA GLN A 46 14.09 9.33 5.38
C GLN A 46 13.57 10.32 6.42
N SER A 47 14.47 10.87 7.23
CA SER A 47 14.15 11.87 8.26
C SER A 47 14.38 13.31 7.80
N ASN A 48 15.15 13.52 6.73
CA ASN A 48 15.45 14.87 6.23
C ASN A 48 15.60 14.89 4.69
N PRO A 49 14.59 15.34 3.92
CA PRO A 49 13.19 15.60 4.32
C PRO A 49 12.47 14.32 4.80
N PRO A 50 11.44 14.44 5.67
CA PRO A 50 10.65 13.31 6.13
C PRO A 50 9.95 12.65 4.94
N ARG A 51 10.31 11.38 4.66
CA ARG A 51 9.64 10.57 3.65
C ARG A 51 9.22 9.24 4.24
N PHE A 52 8.01 8.87 3.86
CA PHE A 52 7.37 7.65 4.28
C PHE A 52 7.21 6.72 3.08
N GLU A 53 7.29 5.44 3.37
CA GLU A 53 6.99 4.36 2.45
C GLU A 53 6.03 3.37 3.09
N TYR A 54 5.22 2.72 2.25
CA TYR A 54 4.34 1.63 2.59
C TYR A 54 5.00 0.34 2.15
N LEU A 55 5.39 -0.47 3.12
CA LEU A 55 6.06 -1.74 2.89
C LEU A 55 5.07 -2.88 3.06
N LEU A 56 5.10 -3.85 2.14
CA LEU A 56 4.30 -5.06 2.29
C LEU A 56 4.88 -5.91 3.43
N THR A 57 4.04 -6.20 4.43
CA THR A 57 4.39 -7.10 5.53
C THR A 57 4.41 -8.54 5.06
N GLU A 58 4.92 -9.46 5.89
CA GLU A 58 4.86 -10.89 5.63
C GLU A 58 3.41 -11.39 5.50
N ALA A 59 2.52 -10.94 6.39
CA ALA A 59 1.08 -11.23 6.28
C ALA A 59 0.46 -10.72 4.97
N GLY A 60 0.88 -9.54 4.50
CA GLY A 60 0.47 -9.02 3.19
C GLY A 60 0.94 -9.90 2.02
N ARG A 61 2.12 -10.54 2.14
CA ARG A 61 2.63 -11.48 1.14
C ARG A 61 1.87 -12.80 1.17
N ASP A 62 1.50 -13.27 2.35
CA ASP A 62 0.73 -14.51 2.52
C ASP A 62 -0.71 -14.38 2.01
N LEU A 63 -1.25 -13.15 2.04
CA LEU A 63 -2.57 -12.86 1.48
C LEU A 63 -2.58 -12.68 -0.05
N ARG A 64 -1.41 -12.68 -0.70
CA ARG A 64 -1.29 -12.59 -2.17
C ARG A 64 -2.24 -13.55 -2.93
N PRO A 65 -2.34 -14.85 -2.61
CA PRO A 65 -3.32 -15.75 -3.23
C PRO A 65 -4.78 -15.30 -3.02
N VAL A 66 -5.16 -14.87 -1.82
CA VAL A 66 -6.54 -14.39 -1.54
C VAL A 66 -6.87 -13.15 -2.35
N ILE A 67 -5.93 -12.22 -2.44
CA ILE A 67 -6.08 -10.98 -3.20
C ILE A 67 -6.22 -11.28 -4.70
N LEU A 68 -5.42 -12.22 -5.22
CA LEU A 68 -5.53 -12.67 -6.60
C LEU A 68 -6.89 -13.31 -6.89
N THR A 69 -7.43 -14.09 -5.96
CA THR A 69 -8.78 -14.68 -6.08
C THR A 69 -9.89 -13.63 -6.05
N LEU A 70 -9.77 -12.58 -5.22
CA LEU A 70 -10.73 -11.47 -5.17
C LEU A 70 -10.67 -10.56 -6.40
N MET A 71 -9.61 -10.67 -7.21
CA MET A 71 -9.45 -9.94 -8.48
C MET A 71 -9.85 -10.78 -9.70
N ALA A 72 -10.19 -12.05 -9.52
CA ALA A 72 -10.58 -12.98 -10.58
C ALA A 72 -12.06 -12.84 -10.98
#